data_AF-A0A4U5M6F5-F1
#
_entry.id   AF-A0A4U5M6F5-F1
#
_cell.length_a   1.000
_cell.length_b   1.000
_cell.length_c   1.000
_cell.angle_alpha   90.00
_cell.angle_beta   90.00
_cell.angle_gamma   90.00
#
_symmetry.space_group_name_H-M   'P 1'
#
loop_
_entity.id
_entity.type
_entity.pdbx_description
1 polymer ?
#
loop_
_entity_poly.entity_id
_entity_poly.type
_entity_poly.pdbx_seq_one_letter_code
_entity_poly.pdbx_strand_id
1 'polypeptide(L)'
;MFFSASLFARPRKDIRPLYRRIFTNRRLDIAHKVVVRTIFGFLLFSTSYIVTNSLIYYKYVRPLRQEERELLERELIEADQAGFKINK
;
A
#
# COMPACT_ATOMS: atom_id res chain seq x y z
N MET A 1 -16.12 17.64 14.26
CA MET A 1 -16.68 17.14 15.54
C MET A 1 -15.61 17.22 16.60
N PHE A 2 -15.74 18.12 17.58
CA PHE A 2 -14.80 18.24 18.69
C PHE A 2 -15.17 17.23 19.78
N PHE A 3 -14.35 16.20 19.96
CA PHE A 3 -14.50 15.25 21.07
C PHE A 3 -13.83 15.84 22.32
N SER A 4 -14.63 16.32 23.29
CA SER A 4 -14.11 16.76 24.58
C SER A 4 -13.70 15.58 25.44
N ALA A 5 -12.47 15.59 25.97
CA ALA A 5 -11.94 14.55 26.87
C ALA A 5 -12.79 14.35 28.14
N SER A 6 -13.55 15.38 28.54
CA SER A 6 -14.46 15.35 29.70
C SER A 6 -15.60 14.32 29.57
N LEU A 7 -16.00 13.94 28.35
CA LEU A 7 -17.01 12.90 28.11
C LEU A 7 -16.50 11.50 28.48
N PHE A 8 -15.18 11.26 28.39
CA PHE A 8 -14.57 9.97 28.72
C PHE A 8 -14.40 9.75 30.23
N ALA A 9 -14.34 10.83 31.01
CA ALA A 9 -14.17 10.80 32.47
C ALA A 9 -15.47 10.54 33.26
N ARG A 10 -16.65 10.52 32.60
CA ARG A 10 -17.93 10.27 33.27
C ARG A 10 -18.06 8.79 33.62
N PRO A 11 -18.38 8.43 34.89
CA PRO A 11 -18.64 7.05 35.27
C PRO A 11 -19.85 6.53 34.48
N ARG A 12 -19.66 5.43 33.74
CA ARG A 12 -20.72 4.86 32.90
C ARG A 12 -21.75 4.15 33.78
N LYS A 13 -23.04 4.39 33.56
CA LYS A 13 -24.18 3.78 34.29
C LYS A 13 -24.24 2.24 34.25
N ASP A 14 -23.41 1.58 33.45
CA ASP A 14 -23.48 0.15 33.18
C ASP A 14 -22.29 -0.57 33.82
N ILE A 15 -22.58 -1.37 34.86
CA ILE A 15 -21.62 -2.02 35.78
C ILE A 15 -21.16 -3.39 35.25
N ARG A 16 -21.73 -3.87 34.13
CA ARG A 16 -21.42 -5.19 33.58
C ARG A 16 -19.95 -5.27 33.12
N PRO A 17 -19.27 -6.42 33.29
CA PRO A 17 -17.89 -6.57 32.88
C PRO A 17 -17.73 -6.43 31.36
N LEU A 18 -16.60 -5.86 30.94
CA LEU A 18 -16.36 -5.41 29.56
C LEU A 18 -16.58 -6.49 28.50
N TYR A 19 -16.17 -7.74 28.79
CA TYR A 19 -16.36 -8.86 27.86
C TYR A 19 -17.84 -9.13 27.56
N ARG A 20 -18.73 -9.03 28.56
CA ARG A 20 -20.18 -9.23 28.40
C ARG A 20 -20.85 -8.08 27.63
N ARG A 21 -20.17 -6.93 27.53
CA ARG A 21 -20.66 -5.71 26.88
C ARG A 21 -20.22 -5.61 25.42
N ILE A 22 -18.97 -6.00 25.14
CA ILE A 22 -18.35 -5.94 23.81
C ILE A 22 -18.81 -7.14 22.97
N PHE A 23 -18.83 -8.34 23.56
CA PHE A 23 -19.29 -9.57 22.90
C PHE A 23 -20.79 -9.79 23.06
N THR A 24 -21.59 -8.80 22.68
CA THR A 24 -23.03 -9.00 22.47
C THR A 24 -23.29 -9.36 21.01
N ASN A 25 -24.21 -10.29 20.72
CA ASN A 25 -24.52 -10.73 19.35
C ASN A 25 -24.73 -9.55 18.40
N ARG A 26 -25.47 -8.53 18.84
CA ARG A 26 -25.73 -7.31 18.06
C ARG A 26 -24.46 -6.51 17.74
N ARG A 27 -23.50 -6.41 18.67
CA ARG A 27 -22.23 -5.70 18.43
C ARG A 27 -21.29 -6.52 17.54
N LEU A 28 -21.31 -7.84 17.70
CA LEU A 28 -20.58 -8.76 16.85
C LEU A 28 -21.06 -8.71 15.40
N ASP A 29 -22.37 -8.65 15.17
CA ASP A 29 -22.95 -8.51 13.83
C ASP A 29 -22.56 -7.18 13.16
N ILE A 30 -22.56 -6.08 13.91
CA ILE A 30 -22.14 -4.77 13.41
C ILE A 30 -20.65 -4.82 13.06
N ALA A 31 -19.81 -5.38 13.94
CA ALA A 31 -18.38 -5.53 13.69
C ALA A 31 -18.12 -6.39 12.45
N HIS A 32 -18.80 -7.54 12.33
CA HIS A 32 -18.69 -8.42 11.18
C HIS A 32 -19.06 -7.71 9.87
N LYS A 33 -20.21 -7.04 9.82
CA LYS A 33 -20.64 -6.29 8.62
C LYS A 33 -19.66 -5.20 8.22
N VAL A 34 -19.14 -4.45 9.20
CA VAL A 34 -18.14 -3.40 8.95
C VAL A 34 -16.86 -4.01 8.42
N VAL A 35 -16.35 -5.06 9.06
CA VAL A 35 -15.11 -5.75 8.66
C VAL A 35 -15.23 -6.29 7.24
N VAL A 36 -16.33 -7.00 6.93
CA VAL A 36 -16.56 -7.52 5.58
C VAL A 36 -16.60 -6.38 4.56
N ARG A 37 -17.34 -5.30 4.82
CA ARG A 37 -17.37 -4.13 3.94
C ARG A 37 -16.00 -3.49 3.74
N THR A 38 -15.20 -3.40 4.79
CA THR A 38 -13.84 -2.85 4.70
C THR A 38 -12.90 -3.76 3.91
N ILE A 39 -12.98 -5.08 4.09
CA ILE A 39 -12.17 -6.04 3.32
C ILE A 39 -12.51 -5.95 1.84
N PHE A 40 -13.80 -5.93 1.48
CA PHE A 40 -14.21 -5.75 0.08
C PHE A 40 -13.74 -4.42 -0.50
N GLY A 41 -13.90 -3.32 0.24
CA GLY A 41 -13.40 -2.01 -0.20
C GLY A 41 -11.88 -2.00 -0.40
N PHE A 42 -11.14 -2.61 0.53
CA PHE A 42 -9.69 -2.72 0.46
C PHE A 42 -9.22 -3.58 -0.71
N LEU A 43 -9.89 -4.70 -0.98
CA LEU A 43 -9.58 -5.56 -2.13
C LEU A 43 -9.79 -4.81 -3.45
N LEU A 44 -10.91 -4.10 -3.61
CA LEU A 44 -11.17 -3.31 -4.82
C LEU A 44 -10.16 -2.17 -5.00
N PHE A 45 -9.83 -1.47 -3.91
CA PHE A 45 -8.83 -0.42 -3.94
C PHE A 45 -7.43 -0.95 -4.27
N SER A 46 -6.99 -2.03 -3.61
CA SER A 46 -5.66 -2.60 -3.81
C SER A 46 -5.50 -3.20 -5.21
N THR A 47 -6.50 -3.92 -5.71
CA THR A 47 -6.50 -4.44 -7.10
C THR A 47 -6.45 -3.31 -8.12
N SER A 48 -7.26 -2.26 -7.95
CA SER A 48 -7.21 -1.07 -8.83
C SER A 48 -5.84 -0.39 -8.81
N TYR A 49 -5.25 -0.21 -7.62
CA TYR A 49 -3.93 0.38 -7.45
C TYR A 49 -2.84 -0.46 -8.14
N ILE A 50 -2.84 -1.78 -7.94
CA ILE A 50 -1.87 -2.68 -8.58
C ILE A 50 -2.00 -2.58 -10.10
N VAL A 51 -3.21 -2.70 -10.64
CA VAL A 51 -3.44 -2.67 -12.10
C VAL A 51 -2.99 -1.35 -12.71
N THR A 52 -3.40 -0.21 -12.12
CA THR A 52 -3.01 1.11 -12.63
C THR A 52 -1.51 1.33 -12.57
N ASN A 53 -0.87 0.96 -11.46
CA ASN A 53 0.58 1.11 -11.32
C ASN A 53 1.34 0.18 -12.26
N SER A 54 0.87 -1.05 -12.47
CA SER A 54 1.45 -1.97 -13.47
C SER A 54 1.33 -1.40 -14.89
N LEU A 55 0.17 -0.85 -15.27
CA LEU A 55 -0.02 -0.23 -16.58
C LEU A 55 0.92 0.96 -16.79
N ILE A 56 1.04 1.83 -15.77
CA ILE A 56 1.96 2.97 -15.82
C ILE A 56 3.41 2.48 -15.94
N TYR A 57 3.80 1.47 -15.16
CA TYR A 57 5.13 0.90 -15.20
C TYR A 57 5.49 0.36 -16.58
N TYR A 58 4.61 -0.46 -17.17
CA TYR A 58 4.87 -1.05 -18.48
C TYR A 58 4.89 -0.01 -19.60
N LYS A 59 4.01 0.98 -19.55
CA LYS A 59 3.87 1.97 -20.62
C LYS A 59 4.95 3.07 -20.57
N TYR A 60 5.35 3.49 -19.36
CA TYR A 60 6.21 4.67 -19.19
C TYR A 60 7.56 4.35 -18.56
N VAL A 61 7.59 3.58 -17.47
CA VAL A 61 8.82 3.37 -16.71
C VAL A 61 9.75 2.35 -17.38
N ARG A 62 9.18 1.27 -17.92
CA ARG A 62 9.93 0.22 -18.60
C ARG A 62 10.72 0.74 -19.81
N PRO A 63 10.15 1.50 -20.76
CA PRO A 63 10.91 1.98 -21.91
C PRO A 63 12.06 2.92 -21.52
N LEU A 64 11.82 3.85 -20.59
CA LEU A 64 12.86 4.75 -20.09
C LEU A 64 14.07 3.98 -19.52
N ARG A 65 13.81 2.94 -18.73
CA ARG A 65 14.86 2.07 -18.19
C ARG A 65 15.58 1.24 -19.25
N GLN A 66 14.93 0.97 -20.39
CA GLN A 66 15.58 0.26 -21.50
C GLN A 66 16.53 1.20 -22.24
N GLU A 67 16.08 2.42 -22.53
CA GLU A 67 16.93 3.45 -23.15
C GLU A 67 18.18 3.75 -22.31
N GLU A 68 18.03 3.91 -20.99
CA GLU A 68 19.16 4.09 -20.07
C GLU A 68 20.13 2.90 -20.09
N ARG A 69 19.62 1.67 -20.19
CA ARG A 69 20.46 0.47 -20.27
C ARG A 69 21.23 0.40 -21.58
N GLU A 70 20.57 0.70 -22.70
CA GLU A 70 21.22 0.70 -24.02
C GLU A 70 22.33 1.75 -24.10
N LEU A 71 22.14 2.92 -23.49
CA LEU A 71 23.19 3.94 -23.38
C LEU A 71 24.37 3.43 -22.55
N LEU A 72 24.12 2.85 -21.39
CA LEU A 72 25.17 2.28 -20.53
C LEU A 72 25.92 1.14 -21.24
N GLU A 73 25.23 0.28 -21.98
CA GLU A 73 25.86 -0.80 -22.76
C GLU A 73 26.80 -0.24 -23.84
N ARG A 74 26.41 0.85 -24.51
CA ARG A 74 27.27 1.53 -25.50
C ARG A 74 28.51 2.13 -24.84
N GLU A 75 28.35 2.83 -23.72
CA GLU A 75 29.48 3.42 -22.97
C GLU A 75 30.48 2.35 -22.50
N LEU A 76 29.98 1.20 -22.05
CA LEU A 76 30.83 0.07 -21.63
C LEU A 76 31.63 -0.49 -22.81
N ILE A 77 31.00 -0.66 -23.98
CA ILE A 77 31.68 -1.15 -25.19
C ILE A 77 32.75 -0.15 -25.65
N GLU A 78 32.45 1.15 -25.64
CA GLU A 78 33.41 2.20 -26.00
C GLU A 78 34.61 2.22 -25.05
N ALA A 79 34.36 2.11 -23.74
CA ALA A 79 35.42 2.04 -22.72
C ALA A 79 36.30 0.80 -22.90
N ASP A 80 35.71 -0.36 -23.21
CA ASP A 80 36.43 -1.61 -23.46
C ASP A 80 37.32 -1.49 -24.71
N GLN A 81 36.77 -0.97 -25.82
CA GLN A 81 37.54 -0.72 -27.04
C GLN A 81 38.69 0.28 -26.82
N ALA A 82 38.49 1.31 -26.00
CA ALA A 82 39.53 2.27 -25.64
C ALA A 82 40.64 1.60 -24.80
N GLY A 83 40.27 0.77 -23.82
CA GLY A 83 41.21 -0.01 -23.02
C GLY A 83 42.08 -0.94 -23.86
N PHE A 84 41.48 -1.64 -24.84
CA PHE A 84 42.22 -2.51 -25.75
C PHE A 84 43.18 -1.77 -26.70
N LYS A 85 42.89 -0.51 -27.08
CA LYS A 85 43.78 0.31 -27.93
C LYS A 85 45.01 0.83 -27.18
N ILE A 86 44.92 1.03 -25.86
CA ILE A 86 46.04 1.51 -25.03
C ILE A 86 47.05 0.38 -24.76
N ASN A 87 46.59 -0.88 -24.77
CA ASN A 87 47.39 -2.05 -24.42
C ASN A 87 48.08 -2.72 -25.65
N LYS A 88 48.08 -2.06 -26.81
CA LYS A 88 48.63 -2.55 -28.08
C LYS A 88 49.71 -1.61 -28.60
#